data_AF-A0A961HA90-F1
#
_entry.id   AF-A0A961HA90-F1
#
_cell.length_a   1.000
_cell.length_b   1.000
_cell.length_c   1.000
_cell.angle_alpha   90.00
_cell.angle_beta   90.00
_cell.angle_gamma   90.00
#
_symmetry.space_group_name_H-M   'P 1'
#
loop_
_entity.id
_entity.type
_entity.pdbx_description
1 polymer ?
#
loop_
_entity_poly.entity_id
_entity_poly.type
_entity_poly.pdbx_seq_one_letter_code
_entity_poly.pdbx_strand_id
1 'polypeptide(L)'
;MVPGHSVCHSARSVTDPADQQRGGRLQELHRCGPDGTSPTSPSTRRCARSDPARTSAGARNVTVASGTPRRARWRRRVLAAVLSVLVVGAVAGVLFWQQNAARQSTSGPSPTWRAEPGASVPSLSPPSEPGSPPSRFDVARRQLAELKVRGWDRTSDFRRDQFGPRWSDDVDVEFGHNGCNTRDDILRRDLTNLVVRPFTCFAQSGTLVDPYTGSVIDFVRGPQSSNSVEIDHVVSLADAWYKGARAWDAQRRLDFANDPRNLLAVSPEANFDKSFRDAAGWLPPNQAFRCEFAARQIEVKTAYGLWLSAKEKRALEQVLARC
;
A
#
# COMPACT_ATOMS: atom_id res chain seq x y z
N MET A 1 -26.42 39.78 44.29
CA MET A 1 -27.18 40.76 43.50
C MET A 1 -26.31 41.19 42.32
N VAL A 2 -26.95 41.34 41.15
CA VAL A 2 -26.44 41.61 39.79
C VAL A 2 -25.96 40.37 38.99
N PRO A 3 -26.43 40.20 37.72
CA PRO A 3 -26.69 38.91 37.02
C PRO A 3 -25.55 38.57 36.02
N GLY A 4 -25.40 37.37 35.42
CA GLY A 4 -26.35 36.43 34.84
C GLY A 4 -26.31 36.57 33.31
N HIS A 5 -25.59 35.68 32.61
CA HIS A 5 -25.75 35.51 31.16
C HIS A 5 -25.68 34.03 30.76
N SER A 6 -26.67 33.67 29.94
CA SER A 6 -27.12 32.34 29.57
C SER A 6 -26.28 31.64 28.52
N VAL A 7 -26.30 30.32 28.62
CA VAL A 7 -25.93 29.32 27.61
C VAL A 7 -27.00 29.25 26.52
N CYS A 8 -26.60 29.06 25.26
CA CYS A 8 -27.44 28.44 24.23
C CYS A 8 -26.64 27.38 23.44
N HIS A 9 -27.11 26.14 23.55
CA HIS A 9 -26.84 25.07 22.59
C HIS A 9 -27.64 25.31 21.30
N SER A 10 -27.15 24.83 20.17
CA SER A 10 -28.03 24.44 19.07
C SER A 10 -27.59 23.11 18.47
N ALA A 11 -28.60 22.28 18.21
CA ALA A 11 -28.54 20.87 17.91
C ALA A 11 -28.35 20.58 16.42
N ARG A 12 -27.96 19.33 16.16
CA ARG A 12 -27.72 18.68 14.87
C ARG A 12 -28.92 18.76 13.92
N SER A 13 -28.63 18.70 12.62
CA SER A 13 -29.38 17.84 11.70
C SER A 13 -28.50 17.32 10.57
N VAL A 14 -28.52 15.99 10.46
CA VAL A 14 -27.92 15.12 9.46
C VAL A 14 -28.78 15.14 8.20
N THR A 15 -28.16 15.23 7.01
CA THR A 15 -28.69 14.65 5.77
C THR A 15 -27.54 14.29 4.83
N ASP A 16 -27.51 13.04 4.38
CA ASP A 16 -26.73 12.51 3.26
C ASP A 16 -27.75 11.88 2.26
N PRO A 17 -27.36 11.33 1.10
CA PRO A 17 -27.25 11.99 -0.20
C PRO A 17 -28.24 11.44 -1.24
N ALA A 18 -28.69 12.25 -2.21
CA ALA A 18 -29.09 11.76 -3.54
C ALA A 18 -29.42 12.93 -4.49
N ASP A 19 -28.90 12.80 -5.72
CA ASP A 19 -29.48 13.29 -6.97
C ASP A 19 -29.46 14.81 -7.24
N GLN A 20 -28.48 15.27 -8.05
CA GLN A 20 -28.82 15.81 -9.37
C GLN A 20 -27.59 16.06 -10.25
N GLN A 21 -27.46 15.25 -11.29
CA GLN A 21 -26.85 15.67 -12.55
C GLN A 21 -27.81 16.60 -13.29
N ARG A 22 -27.37 17.80 -13.67
CA ARG A 22 -27.64 18.44 -14.98
C ARG A 22 -26.91 19.78 -15.07
N GLY A 23 -26.22 19.96 -16.19
CA GLY A 23 -25.45 21.16 -16.50
C GLY A 23 -26.30 22.39 -16.80
N GLY A 24 -25.65 23.55 -16.75
CA GLY A 24 -26.22 24.82 -17.19
C GLY A 24 -25.28 25.97 -16.88
N ARG A 25 -24.65 26.52 -17.93
CA ARG A 25 -23.74 27.66 -17.91
C ARG A 25 -24.55 28.97 -17.82
N LEU A 26 -23.99 29.94 -17.08
CA LEU A 26 -24.13 31.40 -17.21
C LEU A 26 -25.52 32.04 -16.93
N GLN A 27 -25.60 32.91 -15.92
CA GLN A 27 -25.58 34.38 -16.09
C GLN A 27 -25.79 35.10 -14.75
N GLU A 28 -24.90 36.05 -14.48
CA GLU A 28 -25.07 37.12 -13.48
C GLU A 28 -26.27 38.00 -13.83
N LEU A 29 -27.09 38.35 -12.84
CA LEU A 29 -27.96 39.53 -12.89
C LEU A 29 -27.97 40.23 -11.54
N HIS A 30 -27.27 41.37 -11.50
CA HIS A 30 -27.37 42.40 -10.47
C HIS A 30 -28.78 43.02 -10.43
N ARG A 31 -29.27 43.34 -9.22
CA ARG A 31 -30.42 44.21 -8.95
C ARG A 31 -30.03 45.28 -7.94
N CYS A 32 -30.27 46.56 -8.27
CA CYS A 32 -30.44 47.74 -7.40
C CYS A 32 -31.49 48.65 -8.09
N GLY A 33 -32.28 49.54 -7.47
CA GLY A 33 -32.42 50.07 -6.10
C GLY A 33 -33.91 50.37 -5.78
N PRO A 34 -34.32 51.41 -5.00
CA PRO A 34 -33.84 52.80 -5.10
C PRO A 34 -33.67 53.56 -3.75
N ASP A 35 -32.80 54.59 -3.72
CA ASP A 35 -33.08 55.92 -3.14
C ASP A 35 -31.89 56.86 -3.45
N GLY A 36 -32.20 58.06 -3.94
CA GLY A 36 -31.33 58.83 -4.84
C GLY A 36 -30.38 59.85 -4.22
N THR A 37 -29.40 60.27 -5.03
CA THR A 37 -28.95 61.67 -5.26
C THR A 37 -27.75 61.70 -6.26
N SER A 38 -27.74 62.70 -7.16
CA SER A 38 -26.71 63.05 -8.18
C SER A 38 -25.73 64.12 -7.61
N PRO A 39 -24.60 64.58 -8.25
CA PRO A 39 -24.25 64.73 -9.69
C PRO A 39 -22.80 64.28 -10.06
N THR A 40 -22.32 64.13 -11.31
CA THR A 40 -22.09 65.12 -12.40
C THR A 40 -21.57 64.42 -13.71
N SER A 41 -22.13 64.82 -14.87
CA SER A 41 -21.49 65.01 -16.20
C SER A 41 -21.02 63.83 -17.11
N PRO A 42 -20.90 64.02 -18.45
CA PRO A 42 -21.75 63.31 -19.42
C PRO A 42 -21.02 62.63 -20.59
N SER A 43 -21.63 61.64 -21.24
CA SER A 43 -21.52 61.52 -22.71
C SER A 43 -22.71 60.80 -23.35
N THR A 44 -23.20 61.50 -24.36
CA THR A 44 -24.21 61.19 -25.39
C THR A 44 -23.88 59.92 -26.20
N ARG A 45 -24.75 59.23 -26.95
CA ARG A 45 -26.05 59.53 -27.57
C ARG A 45 -26.59 58.19 -28.18
N ARG A 46 -27.91 58.01 -28.11
CA ARG A 46 -28.87 57.66 -29.19
C ARG A 46 -28.83 56.28 -29.90
N CYS A 47 -29.95 55.57 -29.77
CA CYS A 47 -30.42 54.48 -30.63
C CYS A 47 -31.03 55.00 -31.95
N ALA A 48 -31.02 54.18 -33.00
CA ALA A 48 -31.95 54.28 -34.12
C ALA A 48 -32.34 52.89 -34.63
N ARG A 49 -33.65 52.66 -34.76
CA ARG A 49 -34.31 51.54 -35.48
C ARG A 49 -34.43 51.89 -36.96
N SER A 50 -34.49 50.87 -37.81
CA SER A 50 -35.34 50.88 -39.01
C SER A 50 -35.64 49.47 -39.53
N ASP A 51 -36.85 49.35 -40.05
CA ASP A 51 -37.65 48.19 -40.46
C ASP A 51 -37.25 47.53 -41.81
N PRO A 52 -37.89 46.39 -42.21
CA PRO A 52 -37.40 45.48 -43.24
C PRO A 52 -38.11 45.64 -44.62
N ALA A 53 -37.44 45.21 -45.69
CA ALA A 53 -38.09 44.96 -47.00
C ALA A 53 -37.37 43.90 -47.88
N ARG A 54 -38.06 42.77 -48.06
CA ARG A 54 -38.40 41.96 -49.26
C ARG A 54 -37.55 41.91 -50.57
N THR A 55 -37.63 40.70 -51.18
CA THR A 55 -37.46 40.25 -52.61
C THR A 55 -36.03 39.88 -53.07
N SER A 56 -35.73 38.91 -53.95
CA SER A 56 -36.42 37.76 -54.59
C SER A 56 -35.42 36.98 -55.49
N ALA A 57 -35.71 35.70 -55.76
CA ALA A 57 -35.42 34.90 -56.97
C ALA A 57 -34.03 34.23 -57.23
N GLY A 58 -34.10 32.97 -57.71
CA GLY A 58 -33.04 32.32 -58.51
C GLY A 58 -32.94 30.80 -58.40
N ALA A 59 -33.70 30.05 -59.22
CA ALA A 59 -33.60 28.58 -59.35
C ALA A 59 -32.63 28.16 -60.46
N ARG A 60 -31.87 27.06 -60.27
CA ARG A 60 -31.28 26.22 -61.34
C ARG A 60 -31.23 24.75 -60.93
N ASN A 61 -31.68 23.87 -61.82
CA ASN A 61 -31.64 22.41 -61.72
C ASN A 61 -30.28 21.84 -62.18
N VAL A 62 -29.81 20.78 -61.51
CA VAL A 62 -28.71 19.91 -62.00
C VAL A 62 -29.09 18.44 -61.81
N THR A 63 -28.95 17.68 -62.89
CA THR A 63 -29.10 16.22 -63.02
C THR A 63 -28.01 15.45 -62.28
N VAL A 64 -28.36 14.36 -61.58
CA VAL A 64 -27.42 13.48 -60.86
C VAL A 64 -27.14 12.21 -61.68
N ALA A 65 -25.87 11.98 -62.02
CA ALA A 65 -25.37 10.70 -62.52
C ALA A 65 -24.94 9.79 -61.36
N SER A 66 -25.33 8.52 -61.40
CA SER A 66 -25.10 7.52 -60.36
C SER A 66 -23.68 6.90 -60.43
N GLY A 67 -22.79 7.33 -59.54
CA GLY A 67 -21.51 6.66 -59.24
C GLY A 67 -21.58 5.90 -57.92
N THR A 68 -21.14 4.64 -57.88
CA THR A 68 -21.12 3.82 -56.65
C THR A 68 -20.19 4.43 -55.58
N PRO A 69 -20.61 4.53 -54.30
CA PRO A 69 -19.89 5.34 -53.32
C PRO A 69 -18.61 4.66 -52.82
N ARG A 70 -17.49 5.37 -52.96
CA ARG A 70 -16.13 5.06 -52.44
C ARG A 70 -16.07 4.64 -50.96
N ARG A 71 -17.13 4.90 -50.18
CA ARG A 71 -17.24 4.57 -48.75
C ARG A 71 -17.35 3.06 -48.45
N ALA A 72 -17.88 2.26 -49.38
CA ALA A 72 -18.00 0.80 -49.18
C ALA A 72 -16.64 0.07 -49.28
N ARG A 73 -15.73 0.56 -50.13
CA ARG A 73 -14.39 -0.04 -50.30
C ARG A 73 -13.48 0.24 -49.11
N TRP A 74 -13.60 1.40 -48.47
CA TRP A 74 -12.82 1.75 -47.28
C TRP A 74 -13.19 0.91 -46.06
N ARG A 75 -14.50 0.68 -45.83
CA ARG A 75 -14.99 -0.19 -44.74
C ARG A 75 -14.51 -1.63 -44.86
N ARG A 76 -14.47 -2.19 -46.08
CA ARG A 76 -13.96 -3.55 -46.32
C ARG A 76 -12.45 -3.67 -46.05
N ARG A 77 -11.66 -2.63 -46.36
CA ARG A 77 -10.22 -2.62 -46.09
C ARG A 77 -9.89 -2.52 -44.61
N VAL A 78 -10.65 -1.73 -43.84
CA VAL A 78 -10.48 -1.63 -42.38
C VAL A 78 -10.84 -2.94 -41.68
N LEU A 79 -11.96 -3.57 -42.06
CA LEU A 79 -12.35 -4.87 -41.48
C LEU A 79 -11.33 -5.97 -41.78
N ALA A 80 -10.78 -6.02 -43.00
CA ALA A 80 -9.75 -6.98 -43.35
C ALA A 80 -8.46 -6.78 -42.51
N ALA A 81 -8.05 -5.52 -42.28
CA ALA A 81 -6.86 -5.23 -41.48
C ALA A 81 -7.03 -5.63 -40.00
N VAL A 82 -8.21 -5.36 -39.41
CA VAL A 82 -8.51 -5.76 -38.02
C VAL A 82 -8.53 -7.29 -37.89
N LEU A 83 -9.12 -8.00 -38.86
CA LEU A 83 -9.16 -9.46 -38.85
C LEU A 83 -7.74 -10.06 -38.92
N SER A 84 -6.86 -9.49 -39.77
CA SER A 84 -5.47 -9.93 -39.88
C SER A 84 -4.69 -9.78 -38.57
N VAL A 85 -4.86 -8.66 -37.85
CA VAL A 85 -4.18 -8.44 -36.56
C VAL A 85 -4.66 -9.44 -35.50
N LEU A 86 -5.96 -9.74 -35.46
CA LEU A 86 -6.52 -10.71 -34.51
C LEU A 86 -6.00 -12.14 -34.79
N VAL A 87 -5.89 -12.52 -36.07
CA VAL A 87 -5.35 -13.84 -36.45
C VAL A 87 -3.88 -13.95 -36.09
N VAL A 88 -3.06 -12.94 -36.37
CA VAL A 88 -1.62 -12.95 -36.01
C VAL A 88 -1.44 -13.00 -34.50
N GLY A 89 -2.24 -12.25 -33.72
CA GLY A 89 -2.20 -12.30 -32.26
C GLY A 89 -2.57 -13.67 -31.69
N ALA A 90 -3.60 -14.33 -32.25
CA ALA A 90 -4.01 -15.67 -31.84
C ALA A 90 -2.92 -16.72 -32.15
N VAL A 91 -2.32 -16.67 -33.34
CA VAL A 91 -1.24 -17.59 -33.73
C VAL A 91 0.00 -17.39 -32.86
N ALA A 92 0.40 -16.14 -32.59
CA ALA A 92 1.52 -15.84 -31.70
C ALA A 92 1.25 -16.32 -30.26
N GLY A 93 0.02 -16.17 -29.76
CA GLY A 93 -0.40 -16.66 -28.44
C GLY A 93 -0.33 -18.19 -28.34
N VAL A 94 -0.76 -18.92 -29.37
CA VAL A 94 -0.69 -20.39 -29.41
C VAL A 94 0.76 -20.88 -29.48
N LEU A 95 1.62 -20.23 -30.28
CA LEU A 95 3.03 -20.58 -30.37
C LEU A 95 3.78 -20.32 -29.05
N PHE A 96 3.47 -19.20 -28.38
CA PHE A 96 4.03 -18.89 -27.06
C PHE A 96 3.58 -19.91 -26.00
N TRP A 97 2.29 -20.30 -26.01
CA TRP A 97 1.77 -21.33 -25.11
C TRP A 97 2.45 -22.69 -25.34
N GLN A 98 2.64 -23.11 -26.59
CA GLN A 98 3.33 -24.36 -26.93
C GLN A 98 4.80 -24.37 -26.46
N GLN A 99 5.53 -23.26 -26.62
CA GLN A 99 6.91 -23.17 -26.14
C GLN A 99 7.02 -23.21 -24.61
N ASN A 100 6.00 -22.72 -23.88
CA ASN A 100 6.02 -22.69 -22.42
C ASN A 100 5.58 -24.04 -21.81
N ALA A 101 4.64 -24.75 -22.45
CA ALA A 101 4.24 -26.10 -22.05
C ALA A 101 5.40 -27.10 -22.12
N ALA A 102 6.30 -26.94 -23.10
CA ALA A 102 7.48 -27.80 -23.23
C ALA A 102 8.54 -27.59 -22.13
N ARG A 103 8.55 -26.45 -21.43
CA ARG A 103 9.51 -26.17 -20.33
C ARG A 103 9.08 -26.73 -18.97
N GLN A 104 7.85 -27.23 -18.85
CA GLN A 104 7.31 -27.75 -17.59
C GLN A 104 7.53 -29.26 -17.39
N SER A 105 8.03 -29.97 -18.41
CA SER A 105 8.22 -31.43 -18.35
C SER A 105 9.59 -31.90 -17.81
N THR A 106 10.39 -31.03 -17.20
CA THR A 106 11.66 -31.41 -16.57
C THR A 106 11.67 -31.05 -15.08
N SER A 107 10.87 -31.77 -14.31
CA SER A 107 11.12 -31.97 -12.87
C SER A 107 10.75 -33.41 -12.52
N GLY A 108 11.71 -34.30 -12.75
CA GLY A 108 11.62 -35.69 -12.29
C GLY A 108 11.63 -35.76 -10.76
N PRO A 109 11.06 -36.81 -10.16
CA PRO A 109 11.07 -37.00 -8.71
C PRO A 109 12.50 -37.24 -8.20
N SER A 110 12.91 -36.48 -7.19
CA SER A 110 14.15 -36.72 -6.44
C SER A 110 14.05 -38.02 -5.62
N PRO A 111 15.20 -38.69 -5.38
CA PRO A 111 15.23 -40.11 -5.03
C PRO A 111 14.74 -40.40 -3.60
N THR A 112 14.08 -41.55 -3.50
CA THR A 112 13.65 -42.23 -2.27
C THR A 112 14.82 -42.44 -1.30
N TRP A 113 14.71 -41.87 -0.10
CA TRP A 113 15.54 -42.23 1.04
C TRP A 113 15.22 -43.67 1.47
N ARG A 114 16.23 -44.54 1.40
CA ARG A 114 16.18 -45.93 1.87
C ARG A 114 16.77 -45.96 3.28
N ALA A 115 16.02 -46.46 4.26
CA ALA A 115 16.51 -46.71 5.61
C ALA A 115 17.38 -47.98 5.59
N GLU A 116 18.65 -47.87 5.99
CA GLU A 116 19.47 -49.04 6.31
C GLU A 116 19.42 -49.35 7.82
N PRO A 117 19.36 -50.63 8.21
CA PRO A 117 19.32 -51.03 9.61
C PRO A 117 20.71 -51.28 10.21
N GLY A 118 20.89 -50.76 11.44
CA GLY A 118 21.58 -51.45 12.54
C GLY A 118 23.08 -51.65 12.44
N ALA A 119 23.85 -50.67 12.93
CA ALA A 119 25.21 -50.89 13.43
C ALA A 119 25.26 -50.54 14.93
N SER A 120 25.52 -51.56 15.75
CA SER A 120 25.69 -51.50 17.20
C SER A 120 26.99 -50.80 17.60
N VAL A 121 26.89 -49.73 18.41
CA VAL A 121 28.03 -48.97 18.97
C VAL A 121 28.22 -49.37 20.44
N PRO A 122 29.46 -49.56 20.96
CA PRO A 122 29.70 -49.98 22.33
C PRO A 122 29.38 -48.86 23.34
N SER A 123 28.91 -49.27 24.52
CA SER A 123 28.53 -48.42 25.64
C SER A 123 29.74 -47.67 26.22
N LEU A 124 29.75 -46.35 26.08
CA LEU A 124 30.61 -45.42 26.83
C LEU A 124 29.75 -44.73 27.90
N SER A 125 30.31 -44.61 29.10
CA SER A 125 29.73 -44.05 30.31
C SER A 125 28.99 -42.71 30.08
N PRO A 126 27.93 -42.41 30.86
CA PRO A 126 27.10 -41.23 30.63
C PRO A 126 27.90 -39.93 30.85
N PRO A 127 27.91 -39.00 29.89
CA PRO A 127 28.38 -37.65 30.12
C PRO A 127 27.38 -36.90 31.00
N SER A 128 27.92 -36.03 31.86
CA SER A 128 27.21 -35.10 32.73
C SER A 128 26.07 -34.37 32.01
N GLU A 129 24.96 -34.13 32.73
CA GLU A 129 23.73 -33.53 32.20
C GLU A 129 23.99 -32.31 31.30
N PRO A 130 23.38 -32.25 30.10
CA PRO A 130 23.41 -31.03 29.31
C PRO A 130 22.64 -29.93 30.07
N GLY A 131 23.28 -28.77 30.24
CA GLY A 131 22.63 -27.57 30.78
C GLY A 131 21.31 -27.30 30.06
N SER A 132 20.35 -26.72 30.79
CA SER A 132 19.01 -26.40 30.27
C SER A 132 19.08 -25.85 28.85
N PRO A 133 18.19 -26.29 27.93
CA PRO A 133 18.21 -25.79 26.56
C PRO A 133 18.19 -24.26 26.58
N PRO A 134 18.98 -23.58 25.73
CA PRO A 134 19.01 -22.13 25.69
C PRO A 134 17.58 -21.62 25.53
N SER A 135 17.22 -20.61 26.32
CA SER A 135 15.86 -20.09 26.26
C SER A 135 15.64 -19.48 24.87
N ARG A 136 14.39 -19.56 24.37
CA ARG A 136 14.01 -19.13 23.02
C ARG A 136 14.49 -17.72 22.65
N PHE A 137 14.72 -16.85 23.64
CA PHE A 137 15.07 -15.44 23.45
C PHE A 137 16.51 -15.08 23.86
N ASP A 138 17.40 -16.06 24.06
CA ASP A 138 18.79 -15.80 24.47
C ASP A 138 19.59 -14.99 23.46
N VAL A 139 19.35 -15.20 22.15
CA VAL A 139 19.95 -14.39 21.09
C VAL A 139 19.54 -12.92 21.23
N ALA A 140 18.25 -12.66 21.43
CA ALA A 140 17.73 -11.31 21.62
C ALA A 140 18.32 -10.64 22.86
N ARG A 141 18.45 -11.36 24.00
CA ARG A 141 19.08 -10.82 25.20
C ARG A 141 20.55 -10.43 24.97
N ARG A 142 21.32 -11.26 24.26
CA ARG A 142 22.73 -10.93 23.93
C ARG A 142 22.81 -9.72 23.00
N GLN A 143 22.04 -9.70 21.93
CA GLN A 143 22.00 -8.57 21.00
C GLN A 143 21.58 -7.26 21.69
N LEU A 144 20.58 -7.30 22.58
CA LEU A 144 20.15 -6.15 23.37
C LEU A 144 21.26 -5.57 24.26
N ALA A 145 22.12 -6.44 24.81
CA ALA A 145 23.27 -6.01 25.60
C ALA A 145 24.27 -5.20 24.76
N GLU A 146 24.46 -5.57 23.48
CA GLU A 146 25.41 -4.97 22.54
C GLU A 146 24.89 -3.71 21.84
N LEU A 147 23.57 -3.54 21.72
CA LEU A 147 22.97 -2.38 21.06
C LEU A 147 23.39 -1.07 21.75
N LYS A 148 23.85 -0.12 20.92
CA LYS A 148 24.22 1.23 21.35
C LYS A 148 23.02 1.93 21.96
N VAL A 149 23.24 2.71 23.01
CA VAL A 149 22.20 3.53 23.66
C VAL A 149 22.52 5.01 23.47
N ARG A 150 21.62 5.75 22.83
CA ARG A 150 21.76 7.20 22.59
C ARG A 150 20.39 7.88 22.62
N GLY A 151 20.39 9.21 22.72
CA GLY A 151 19.18 10.01 22.54
C GLY A 151 18.63 9.95 21.12
N TRP A 152 17.44 10.49 20.92
CA TRP A 152 16.87 10.69 19.59
C TRP A 152 17.61 11.84 18.89
N ASP A 153 18.07 11.62 17.66
CA ASP A 153 18.70 12.66 16.84
C ASP A 153 17.65 13.41 16.02
N ARG A 154 17.02 14.43 16.62
CA ARG A 154 15.92 15.19 16.00
C ARG A 154 16.40 16.42 15.22
N THR A 155 17.64 16.43 14.76
CA THR A 155 18.22 17.59 14.06
C THR A 155 17.66 17.79 12.65
N SER A 156 16.97 16.80 12.09
CA SER A 156 16.31 16.89 10.79
C SER A 156 15.01 16.11 10.80
N ASP A 157 13.95 16.73 10.26
CA ASP A 157 12.63 16.14 10.21
C ASP A 157 12.59 14.89 9.33
N PHE A 158 11.84 13.89 9.79
CA PHE A 158 11.59 12.69 9.03
C PHE A 158 10.77 13.00 7.79
N ARG A 159 11.20 12.46 6.64
CA ARG A 159 10.34 12.37 5.46
C ARG A 159 10.30 10.94 4.96
N ARG A 160 9.09 10.45 4.65
CA ARG A 160 8.88 9.05 4.25
C ARG A 160 9.47 8.72 2.89
N ASP A 161 9.52 9.68 1.98
CA ASP A 161 10.06 9.53 0.62
C ASP A 161 11.57 9.25 0.60
N GLN A 162 12.27 9.55 1.70
CA GLN A 162 13.68 9.21 1.92
C GLN A 162 13.95 7.70 2.01
N PHE A 163 12.92 6.89 2.15
CA PHE A 163 12.98 5.42 2.14
C PHE A 163 12.56 4.82 0.80
N GLY A 164 12.39 5.68 -0.23
CA GLY A 164 12.06 5.26 -1.59
C GLY A 164 10.63 4.75 -1.78
N PRO A 165 10.34 4.09 -2.91
CA PRO A 165 9.01 3.60 -3.24
C PRO A 165 8.48 2.60 -2.20
N ARG A 166 7.21 2.75 -1.86
CA ARG A 166 6.50 1.79 -1.00
C ARG A 166 6.37 0.45 -1.73
N TRP A 167 6.66 -0.63 -1.00
CA TRP A 167 6.48 -1.99 -1.47
C TRP A 167 7.30 -2.29 -2.73
N SER A 168 8.54 -1.82 -2.76
CA SER A 168 9.45 -2.04 -3.87
C SER A 168 9.84 -3.51 -3.95
N ASP A 169 10.03 -4.01 -5.18
CA ASP A 169 10.70 -5.29 -5.44
C ASP A 169 12.21 -5.07 -5.69
N ASP A 170 12.61 -3.84 -6.00
CA ASP A 170 14.00 -3.46 -6.30
C ASP A 170 14.81 -3.27 -4.99
N VAL A 171 15.00 -4.37 -4.25
CA VAL A 171 15.64 -4.40 -2.92
C VAL A 171 16.54 -5.61 -2.73
N ASP A 172 17.59 -5.45 -1.92
CA ASP A 172 18.63 -6.48 -1.75
C ASP A 172 18.43 -7.32 -0.48
N VAL A 173 17.17 -7.48 -0.08
CA VAL A 173 16.72 -8.21 1.12
C VAL A 173 15.84 -9.41 0.74
N GLU A 174 15.39 -10.18 1.73
CA GLU A 174 14.52 -11.33 1.49
C GLU A 174 13.28 -10.94 0.68
N PHE A 175 12.96 -11.77 -0.32
CA PHE A 175 11.91 -11.56 -1.34
C PHE A 175 12.12 -10.41 -2.33
N GLY A 176 13.26 -9.72 -2.31
CA GLY A 176 13.60 -8.77 -3.37
C GLY A 176 13.88 -9.45 -4.72
N HIS A 177 13.66 -8.69 -5.80
CA HIS A 177 13.86 -9.06 -7.20
C HIS A 177 13.14 -10.36 -7.61
N ASN A 178 12.01 -10.66 -6.99
CA ASN A 178 11.26 -11.90 -7.22
C ASN A 178 10.06 -11.71 -8.19
N GLY A 179 9.81 -10.47 -8.65
CA GLY A 179 8.68 -10.10 -9.50
C GLY A 179 7.42 -9.70 -8.73
N CYS A 180 7.49 -9.57 -7.40
CA CYS A 180 6.38 -9.28 -6.51
C CYS A 180 6.64 -8.00 -5.73
N ASN A 181 5.57 -7.24 -5.50
CA ASN A 181 5.71 -6.13 -4.57
C ASN A 181 5.79 -6.69 -3.14
N THR A 182 6.62 -6.06 -2.31
CA THR A 182 6.85 -6.50 -0.92
C THR A 182 5.55 -6.68 -0.13
N ARG A 183 4.50 -5.86 -0.36
CA ARG A 183 3.23 -6.04 0.38
C ARG A 183 2.62 -7.40 0.10
N ASP A 184 2.64 -7.85 -1.14
CA ASP A 184 2.14 -9.17 -1.52
C ASP A 184 3.03 -10.29 -0.98
N ASP A 185 4.34 -10.10 -0.88
CA ASP A 185 5.22 -11.06 -0.21
C ASP A 185 4.87 -11.21 1.27
N ILE A 186 4.65 -10.11 1.99
CA ILE A 186 4.26 -10.16 3.41
C ILE A 186 2.86 -10.76 3.59
N LEU A 187 1.89 -10.44 2.72
CA LEU A 187 0.57 -11.06 2.77
C LEU A 187 0.65 -12.57 2.53
N ARG A 188 1.48 -13.03 1.57
CA ARG A 188 1.67 -14.47 1.33
C ARG A 188 2.33 -15.17 2.50
N ARG A 189 3.24 -14.49 3.20
CA ARG A 189 3.94 -15.02 4.38
C ARG A 189 3.02 -15.12 5.59
N ASP A 190 2.20 -14.10 5.82
CA ASP A 190 1.47 -13.93 7.09
C ASP A 190 0.01 -14.42 7.04
N LEU A 191 -0.59 -14.55 5.85
CA LEU A 191 -1.95 -15.09 5.72
C LEU A 191 -1.96 -16.62 5.73
N THR A 192 -2.89 -17.17 6.49
CA THR A 192 -3.31 -18.57 6.39
C THR A 192 -4.47 -18.70 5.40
N ASN A 193 -4.84 -19.93 5.01
CA ASN A 193 -5.92 -20.17 4.02
C ASN A 193 -5.77 -19.33 2.74
N LEU A 194 -4.51 -19.12 2.33
CA LEU A 194 -4.13 -18.19 1.28
C LEU A 194 -4.64 -18.65 -0.08
N VAL A 195 -5.30 -17.75 -0.79
CA VAL A 195 -5.59 -17.87 -2.22
C VAL A 195 -4.78 -16.82 -2.96
N VAL A 196 -3.97 -17.26 -3.93
CA VAL A 196 -3.17 -16.40 -4.80
C VAL A 196 -3.82 -16.34 -6.17
N ARG A 197 -3.85 -15.15 -6.78
CA ARG A 197 -4.33 -14.99 -8.16
C ARG A 197 -3.48 -15.88 -9.10
N PRO A 198 -4.11 -16.72 -9.94
CA PRO A 198 -3.40 -17.64 -10.83
C PRO A 198 -2.31 -16.96 -11.65
N PHE A 199 -1.14 -17.59 -11.74
CA PHE A 199 0.03 -17.13 -12.50
C PHE A 199 0.60 -15.76 -12.06
N THR A 200 0.29 -15.33 -10.84
CA THR A 200 0.86 -14.12 -10.24
C THR A 200 1.26 -14.41 -8.79
N CYS A 201 1.77 -13.41 -8.08
CA CYS A 201 1.95 -13.47 -6.63
C CYS A 201 0.95 -12.65 -5.83
N PHE A 202 -0.09 -12.10 -6.47
CA PHE A 202 -1.04 -11.28 -5.75
C PHE A 202 -1.94 -12.14 -4.84
N ALA A 203 -1.84 -11.91 -3.54
CA ALA A 203 -2.76 -12.50 -2.56
C ALA A 203 -4.18 -12.00 -2.85
N GLN A 204 -5.11 -12.91 -3.15
CA GLN A 204 -6.52 -12.60 -3.40
C GLN A 204 -7.36 -12.71 -2.13
N SER A 205 -7.09 -13.71 -1.30
CA SER A 205 -7.74 -13.84 0.00
C SER A 205 -6.90 -14.66 0.96
N GLY A 206 -7.25 -14.63 2.23
CA GLY A 206 -6.68 -15.44 3.29
C GLY A 206 -7.17 -14.97 4.64
N THR A 207 -6.68 -15.59 5.71
CA THR A 207 -7.05 -15.26 7.08
C THR A 207 -5.79 -14.85 7.83
N LEU A 208 -5.78 -13.63 8.35
CA LEU A 208 -4.73 -13.11 9.23
C LEU A 208 -5.11 -13.42 10.68
N VAL A 209 -4.21 -14.05 11.42
CA VAL A 209 -4.22 -14.02 12.89
C VAL A 209 -3.32 -12.87 13.30
N ASP A 210 -3.90 -11.70 13.56
CA ASP A 210 -3.18 -10.45 13.77
C ASP A 210 -2.25 -10.60 15.00
N PRO A 211 -0.92 -10.54 14.82
CA PRO A 211 0.00 -10.73 15.94
C PRO A 211 -0.15 -9.64 17.00
N TYR A 212 -0.57 -8.42 16.62
CA TYR A 212 -0.65 -7.30 17.55
C TYR A 212 -1.86 -7.37 18.47
N THR A 213 -3.01 -7.77 17.95
CA THR A 213 -4.27 -7.80 18.73
C THR A 213 -4.70 -9.21 19.13
N GLY A 214 -4.21 -10.24 18.44
CA GLY A 214 -4.71 -11.61 18.55
C GLY A 214 -6.02 -11.85 17.80
N SER A 215 -6.55 -10.82 17.10
CA SER A 215 -7.82 -10.92 16.36
C SER A 215 -7.64 -11.71 15.07
N VAL A 216 -8.71 -12.37 14.63
CA VAL A 216 -8.77 -13.02 13.32
C VAL A 216 -9.42 -12.07 12.32
N ILE A 217 -8.76 -11.87 11.17
CA ILE A 217 -9.21 -10.96 10.12
C ILE A 217 -9.25 -11.71 8.79
N ASP A 218 -10.42 -11.78 8.18
CA ASP A 218 -10.56 -12.31 6.82
C ASP A 218 -10.19 -11.24 5.80
N PHE A 219 -9.10 -11.49 5.08
CA PHE A 219 -8.63 -10.65 4.00
C PHE A 219 -9.22 -11.14 2.68
N VAL A 220 -9.91 -10.24 1.99
CA VAL A 220 -10.22 -10.36 0.56
C VAL A 220 -9.73 -9.11 -0.14
N ARG A 221 -8.94 -9.29 -1.20
CA ARG A 221 -8.45 -8.18 -2.00
C ARG A 221 -9.63 -7.50 -2.70
N GLY A 222 -9.88 -6.26 -2.30
CA GLY A 222 -10.96 -5.45 -2.83
C GLY A 222 -11.28 -4.27 -1.89
N PRO A 223 -12.20 -3.39 -2.28
CA PRO A 223 -12.53 -2.20 -1.50
C PRO A 223 -13.11 -2.52 -0.10
N GLN A 224 -13.61 -3.73 0.13
CA GLN A 224 -14.25 -4.12 1.38
C GLN A 224 -13.25 -4.43 2.51
N SER A 225 -12.18 -5.16 2.22
CA SER A 225 -11.25 -5.67 3.25
C SER A 225 -9.77 -5.46 2.97
N SER A 226 -9.38 -4.91 1.82
CA SER A 226 -7.95 -4.60 1.57
C SER A 226 -7.37 -3.65 2.63
N ASN A 227 -8.19 -2.73 3.12
CA ASN A 227 -7.82 -1.76 4.16
C ASN A 227 -7.96 -2.33 5.57
N SER A 228 -8.42 -3.58 5.74
CA SER A 228 -8.49 -4.26 7.03
C SER A 228 -7.19 -4.97 7.40
N VAL A 229 -6.21 -4.99 6.49
CA VAL A 229 -4.85 -5.51 6.74
C VAL A 229 -3.83 -4.50 6.23
N GLU A 230 -3.03 -3.97 7.14
CA GLU A 230 -1.88 -3.12 6.83
C GLU A 230 -0.57 -3.89 6.98
N ILE A 231 0.48 -3.42 6.31
CA ILE A 231 1.83 -3.92 6.56
C ILE A 231 2.53 -2.88 7.43
N ASP A 232 2.80 -3.24 8.69
CA ASP A 232 3.52 -2.39 9.64
C ASP A 232 5.03 -2.61 9.55
N HIS A 233 5.76 -1.53 9.78
CA HIS A 233 7.19 -1.54 10.05
C HIS A 233 7.41 -1.71 11.55
N VAL A 234 7.79 -2.91 12.01
CA VAL A 234 8.00 -3.25 13.43
C VAL A 234 8.85 -2.16 14.10
N VAL A 235 10.05 -1.90 13.57
CA VAL A 235 10.77 -0.63 13.80
C VAL A 235 10.27 0.39 12.77
N SER A 236 9.53 1.39 13.23
CA SER A 236 8.94 2.39 12.32
C SER A 236 10.02 3.17 11.54
N LEU A 237 9.69 3.61 10.32
CA LEU A 237 10.61 4.40 9.49
C LEU A 237 11.07 5.69 10.18
N ALA A 238 10.18 6.33 10.94
CA ALA A 238 10.48 7.54 11.70
C ALA A 238 11.39 7.26 12.90
N ASP A 239 11.15 6.17 13.63
CA ASP A 239 12.03 5.72 14.71
C ASP A 239 13.44 5.45 14.19
N ALA A 240 13.54 4.70 13.10
CA ALA A 240 14.80 4.40 12.44
C ALA A 240 15.53 5.68 11.98
N TRP A 241 14.80 6.64 11.39
CA TRP A 241 15.36 7.93 10.96
C TRP A 241 16.09 8.66 12.09
N TYR A 242 15.43 8.80 13.24
CA TYR A 242 15.99 9.46 14.42
C TYR A 242 17.01 8.63 15.19
N LYS A 243 17.18 7.35 14.80
CA LYS A 243 18.07 6.38 15.48
C LYS A 243 19.13 5.74 14.57
N GLY A 244 19.44 6.39 13.44
CA GLY A 244 20.62 6.09 12.63
C GLY A 244 20.38 6.00 11.13
N ALA A 245 19.14 5.79 10.70
CA ALA A 245 18.83 5.58 9.28
C ALA A 245 19.10 6.79 8.39
N ARG A 246 19.11 8.00 8.97
CA ARG A 246 19.43 9.23 8.23
C ARG A 246 20.83 9.23 7.60
N ALA A 247 21.79 8.51 8.20
CA ALA A 247 23.15 8.44 7.70
C ALA A 247 23.35 7.37 6.61
N TRP A 248 22.34 6.55 6.33
CA TRP A 248 22.41 5.53 5.31
C TRP A 248 22.26 6.12 3.90
N ASP A 249 22.83 5.44 2.92
CA ASP A 249 22.50 5.68 1.52
C ASP A 249 21.02 5.37 1.21
N ALA A 250 20.60 5.66 -0.02
CA ALA A 250 19.22 5.45 -0.45
C ALA A 250 18.84 3.97 -0.51
N GLN A 251 19.75 3.10 -0.97
CA GLN A 251 19.46 1.67 -1.14
C GLN A 251 19.22 1.01 0.21
N ARG A 252 20.09 1.25 1.20
CA ARG A 252 19.93 0.67 2.54
C ARG A 252 18.65 1.15 3.24
N ARG A 253 18.18 2.38 2.97
CA ARG A 253 16.88 2.85 3.45
C ARG A 253 15.73 2.14 2.74
N LEU A 254 15.84 1.94 1.43
CA LEU A 254 14.86 1.19 0.65
C LEU A 254 14.77 -0.27 1.12
N ASP A 255 15.90 -0.92 1.33
CA ASP A 255 16.01 -2.27 1.89
C ASP A 255 15.34 -2.34 3.27
N PHE A 256 15.68 -1.44 4.19
CA PHE A 256 15.05 -1.38 5.53
C PHE A 256 13.53 -1.25 5.49
N ALA A 257 13.02 -0.48 4.52
CA ALA A 257 11.59 -0.24 4.37
C ALA A 257 10.84 -1.42 3.74
N ASN A 258 11.54 -2.38 3.14
CA ASN A 258 10.94 -3.51 2.44
C ASN A 258 11.40 -4.87 3.00
N ASP A 259 12.33 -4.89 3.97
CA ASP A 259 12.85 -6.12 4.56
C ASP A 259 11.76 -6.87 5.34
N PRO A 260 11.43 -8.12 4.97
CA PRO A 260 10.50 -8.94 5.70
C PRO A 260 10.81 -9.05 7.20
N ARG A 261 12.08 -8.99 7.62
CA ARG A 261 12.46 -8.94 9.05
C ARG A 261 11.82 -7.76 9.79
N ASN A 262 11.61 -6.64 9.13
CA ASN A 262 10.99 -5.45 9.72
C ASN A 262 9.49 -5.32 9.42
N LEU A 263 8.87 -6.25 8.69
CA LEU A 263 7.48 -6.13 8.25
C LEU A 263 6.58 -7.19 8.86
N LEU A 264 5.34 -6.82 9.20
CA LEU A 264 4.25 -7.71 9.63
C LEU A 264 2.91 -7.26 9.05
N ALA A 265 2.08 -8.19 8.62
CA ALA A 265 0.66 -7.93 8.36
C ALA A 265 -0.10 -7.80 9.69
N VAL A 266 -0.83 -6.69 9.87
CA VAL A 266 -1.50 -6.33 11.13
C VAL A 266 -2.82 -5.61 10.90
N SER A 267 -3.62 -5.46 11.95
CA SER A 267 -4.81 -4.58 11.92
C SER A 267 -4.43 -3.10 11.77
N PRO A 268 -5.22 -2.30 11.03
CA PRO A 268 -4.99 -0.86 10.88
C PRO A 268 -5.05 -0.11 12.22
N GLU A 269 -5.97 -0.51 13.11
CA GLU A 269 -6.15 0.15 14.41
C GLU A 269 -4.92 0.01 15.29
N ALA A 270 -4.35 -1.20 15.37
CA ALA A 270 -3.12 -1.43 16.14
C ALA A 270 -1.92 -0.72 15.50
N ASN A 271 -1.83 -0.72 14.16
CA ASN A 271 -0.78 0.02 13.46
C ASN A 271 -0.87 1.53 13.70
N PHE A 272 -2.08 2.08 13.66
CA PHE A 272 -2.34 3.48 13.93
C PHE A 272 -1.98 3.87 15.37
N ASP A 273 -2.37 3.05 16.36
CA ASP A 273 -2.01 3.28 17.76
C ASP A 273 -0.49 3.17 18.00
N LYS A 274 0.18 2.19 17.38
CA LYS A 274 1.65 2.10 17.43
C LYS A 274 2.31 3.35 16.86
N SER A 275 1.86 3.81 15.69
CA SER A 275 2.40 4.98 14.99
C SER A 275 3.93 4.88 14.85
N PHE A 276 4.67 5.93 15.20
CA PHE A 276 6.13 5.97 15.19
C PHE A 276 6.79 5.50 16.50
N ARG A 277 6.00 5.07 17.50
CA ARG A 277 6.49 4.82 18.86
C ARG A 277 7.46 3.64 18.87
N ASP A 278 8.49 3.75 19.72
CA ASP A 278 9.41 2.65 20.01
C ASP A 278 8.83 1.73 21.11
N ALA A 279 9.56 0.67 21.46
CA ALA A 279 9.10 -0.32 22.45
C ALA A 279 8.87 0.25 23.87
N ALA A 280 9.35 1.47 24.17
CA ALA A 280 8.99 2.14 25.42
C ALA A 280 7.68 2.93 25.32
N GLY A 281 7.32 3.40 24.13
CA GLY A 281 6.09 4.15 23.89
C GLY A 281 4.89 3.28 23.56
N TRP A 282 5.11 2.06 23.06
CA TRP A 282 4.05 1.14 22.67
C TRP A 282 4.51 -0.31 22.70
N LEU A 283 3.64 -1.19 23.16
CA LEU A 283 3.77 -2.65 23.06
C LEU A 283 2.44 -3.22 22.56
N PRO A 284 2.45 -4.33 21.81
CA PRO A 284 1.24 -4.98 21.36
C PRO A 284 0.24 -5.24 22.51
N PRO A 285 -1.06 -5.00 22.30
CA PRO A 285 -2.07 -5.38 23.29
C PRO A 285 -2.13 -6.90 23.50
N ASN A 286 -1.85 -7.70 22.48
CA ASN A 286 -1.64 -9.14 22.60
C ASN A 286 -0.38 -9.46 23.41
N GLN A 287 -0.56 -9.80 24.68
CA GLN A 287 0.55 -10.09 25.59
C GLN A 287 1.39 -11.30 25.16
N ALA A 288 0.75 -12.32 24.58
CA ALA A 288 1.44 -13.53 24.13
C ALA A 288 2.46 -13.25 23.01
N PHE A 289 2.28 -12.15 22.27
CA PHE A 289 3.19 -11.76 21.19
C PHE A 289 4.31 -10.82 21.64
N ARG A 290 4.30 -10.30 22.88
CA ARG A 290 5.27 -9.27 23.31
C ARG A 290 6.72 -9.74 23.29
N CYS A 291 6.98 -11.00 23.63
CA CYS A 291 8.33 -11.58 23.58
C CYS A 291 8.88 -11.58 22.14
N GLU A 292 8.06 -12.03 21.18
CA GLU A 292 8.42 -12.03 19.76
C GLU A 292 8.57 -10.60 19.22
N PHE A 293 7.67 -9.68 19.59
CA PHE A 293 7.79 -8.28 19.23
C PHE A 293 9.11 -7.66 19.72
N ALA A 294 9.46 -7.87 21.00
CA ALA A 294 10.71 -7.38 21.57
C ALA A 294 11.94 -7.98 20.88
N ALA A 295 11.94 -9.30 20.67
CA ALA A 295 13.02 -9.99 19.98
C ALA A 295 13.20 -9.46 18.55
N ARG A 296 12.11 -9.24 17.81
CA ARG A 296 12.15 -8.74 16.44
C ARG A 296 12.61 -7.27 16.35
N GLN A 297 12.20 -6.42 17.30
CA GLN A 297 12.73 -5.05 17.41
C GLN A 297 14.26 -5.06 17.57
N ILE A 298 14.77 -5.95 18.43
CA ILE A 298 16.22 -6.09 18.68
C ILE A 298 16.93 -6.63 17.45
N GLU A 299 16.37 -7.66 16.81
CA GLU A 299 16.92 -8.25 15.58
C GLU A 299 17.06 -7.20 14.49
N VAL A 300 15.99 -6.45 14.19
CA VAL A 300 16.00 -5.40 13.15
C VAL A 300 17.02 -4.31 13.50
N LYS A 301 17.02 -3.82 14.74
CA LYS A 301 17.96 -2.76 15.14
C LYS A 301 19.41 -3.23 15.09
N THR A 302 19.66 -4.49 15.40
CA THR A 302 20.99 -5.12 15.30
C THR A 302 21.41 -5.23 13.85
N ALA A 303 20.57 -5.82 12.99
CA ALA A 303 20.86 -6.02 11.57
C ALA A 303 21.16 -4.71 10.85
N TYR A 304 20.45 -3.64 11.21
CA TYR A 304 20.62 -2.33 10.57
C TYR A 304 21.54 -1.37 11.32
N GLY A 305 22.10 -1.77 12.47
CA GLY A 305 23.00 -0.91 13.26
C GLY A 305 22.34 0.35 13.82
N LEU A 306 21.04 0.29 14.10
CA LEU A 306 20.29 1.33 14.78
C LEU A 306 20.62 1.32 16.29
N TRP A 307 20.46 2.46 16.95
CA TRP A 307 20.59 2.52 18.41
C TRP A 307 19.23 2.51 19.11
N LEU A 308 19.26 2.29 20.43
CA LEU A 308 18.11 2.37 21.32
C LEU A 308 18.13 3.68 22.10
N SER A 309 16.96 4.14 22.52
CA SER A 309 16.88 5.08 23.64
C SER A 309 17.06 4.33 24.98
N ALA A 310 17.49 5.03 26.03
CA ALA A 310 17.63 4.41 27.35
C ALA A 310 16.29 3.86 27.89
N LYS A 311 15.17 4.55 27.59
CA LYS A 311 13.82 4.08 27.96
C LYS A 311 13.45 2.83 27.19
N GLU A 312 13.74 2.80 25.89
CA GLU A 312 13.47 1.66 25.01
C GLU A 312 14.25 0.41 25.43
N LYS A 313 15.55 0.54 25.71
CA LYS A 313 16.37 -0.58 26.20
C LYS A 313 15.78 -1.18 27.47
N ARG A 314 15.39 -0.34 28.44
CA ARG A 314 14.75 -0.79 29.68
C ARG A 314 13.42 -1.50 29.42
N ALA A 315 12.59 -0.99 28.51
CA ALA A 315 11.32 -1.62 28.16
C ALA A 315 11.54 -3.01 27.55
N LEU A 316 12.50 -3.14 26.63
CA LEU A 316 12.86 -4.42 26.03
C LEU A 316 13.42 -5.41 27.06
N GLU A 317 14.29 -4.95 27.98
CA GLU A 317 14.80 -5.77 29.10
C GLU A 317 13.65 -6.28 29.97
N GLN A 318 12.68 -5.43 30.31
CA GLN A 318 11.52 -5.80 31.13
C GLN A 318 10.60 -6.81 30.45
N VAL A 319 10.42 -6.71 29.13
CA VAL A 319 9.66 -7.70 28.36
C VAL A 319 10.42 -9.02 28.34
N LEU A 320 11.70 -9.02 27.96
CA LEU A 320 12.51 -10.23 27.85
C LEU A 320 12.79 -10.93 29.20
N ALA A 321 12.67 -10.24 30.33
CA ALA A 321 12.75 -10.85 31.66
C ALA A 321 11.51 -11.69 32.04
N ARG A 322 10.40 -11.53 31.29
CA ARG A 322 9.15 -12.31 31.46
C ARG A 322 8.98 -13.38 30.38
N CYS A 323 9.95 -13.44 29.48
CA CYS A 323 10.23 -14.52 28.55
C CYS A 323 11.42 -15.31 29.13
#